data_AF-A0A924AUS4-F1
#
_entry.id   AF-A0A924AUS4-F1
#
_cell.length_a   1.000
_cell.length_b   1.000
_cell.length_c   1.000
_cell.angle_alpha   90.00
_cell.angle_beta   90.00
_cell.angle_gamma   90.00
#
_symmetry.space_group_name_H-M   'P 1'
#
loop_
_entity.id
_entity.type
_entity.pdbx_description
1 polymer ?
#
loop_
_entity_poly.entity_id
_entity_poly.type
_entity_poly.pdbx_seq_one_letter_code
_entity_poly.pdbx_strand_id
1 'polypeptide(L)'
;HFGDIHVSTQKLIEVIPDKKVVWLVTDSNLNFIKEKDEWTNTTVHFEISKQDTNTQINFTHVGLVPEVECYTDCTKGWDYFIKGSLFKLLTEGKGTPGL
;
A
#
# COMPACT_ATOMS: atom_id res chain seq x y z
N HIS A 1 -3.00 -17.78 7.56
CA HIS A 1 -4.41 -17.50 7.27
C HIS A 1 -4.60 -16.02 7.57
N PHE A 2 -4.47 -15.13 6.56
CA PHE A 2 -4.49 -13.67 6.75
C PHE A 2 -5.90 -13.07 6.59
N GLY A 3 -6.88 -13.86 6.12
CA GLY A 3 -8.20 -13.39 5.69
C GLY A 3 -9.04 -12.72 6.77
N ASP A 4 -8.78 -13.00 8.05
CA ASP A 4 -9.53 -12.41 9.16
C ASP A 4 -8.84 -11.20 9.80
N ILE A 5 -7.62 -10.82 9.39
CA ILE A 5 -6.89 -9.72 10.04
C ILE A 5 -7.19 -8.38 9.34
N HIS A 6 -7.17 -8.37 8.02
CA HIS A 6 -7.34 -7.16 7.23
C HIS A 6 -7.93 -7.51 5.85
N VAL A 7 -9.06 -6.87 5.54
CA VAL A 7 -9.72 -6.93 4.23
C VAL A 7 -9.87 -5.51 3.72
N SER A 8 -9.56 -5.28 2.44
CA SER A 8 -9.90 -4.03 1.75
C SER A 8 -10.33 -4.33 0.32
N THR A 9 -11.41 -3.67 -0.12
CA THR A 9 -11.87 -3.66 -1.50
C THR A 9 -11.39 -2.38 -2.15
N GLN A 10 -10.76 -2.49 -3.33
CA GLN A 10 -10.09 -1.36 -3.96
C GLN A 10 -10.49 -1.23 -5.43
N LYS A 11 -10.59 0.01 -5.90
CA LYS A 11 -10.91 0.36 -7.29
C LYS A 11 -9.80 1.22 -7.88
N LEU A 12 -9.34 0.89 -9.08
CA LEU A 12 -8.47 1.77 -9.86
C LEU A 12 -9.24 3.03 -10.27
N ILE A 13 -8.72 4.19 -9.89
CA ILE A 13 -9.31 5.50 -10.24
C ILE A 13 -8.40 6.33 -11.15
N GLU A 14 -7.10 6.00 -11.24
CA GLU A 14 -6.16 6.62 -12.17
C GLU A 14 -5.09 5.59 -12.58
N VAL A 15 -4.83 5.51 -13.89
CA VAL A 15 -3.76 4.66 -14.45
C VAL A 15 -3.08 5.44 -15.57
N ILE A 16 -1.82 5.83 -15.33
CA ILE A 16 -0.95 6.44 -16.32
C ILE A 16 0.24 5.48 -16.51
N PRO A 17 0.38 4.86 -17.70
CA PRO A 17 1.47 3.94 -17.98
C PRO A 17 2.84 4.51 -17.60
N ASP A 18 3.64 3.68 -16.94
CA ASP A 18 5.02 3.97 -16.50
C ASP A 18 5.19 5.20 -15.58
N LYS A 19 4.09 5.73 -15.03
CA LYS A 19 4.11 6.99 -14.27
C LYS A 19 3.31 6.94 -12.99
N LYS A 20 2.07 6.44 -13.03
CA LYS A 20 1.18 6.59 -11.88
C LYS A 20 0.07 5.57 -11.87
N VAL A 21 -0.23 5.06 -10.68
CA VAL A 21 -1.44 4.27 -10.42
C VAL A 21 -2.04 4.69 -9.09
N VAL A 22 -3.36 4.91 -9.07
CA VAL A 22 -4.10 5.29 -7.86
C VAL A 22 -5.27 4.34 -7.65
N TRP A 23 -5.35 3.78 -6.45
CA TRP A 23 -6.45 2.96 -5.97
C TRP A 23 -7.24 3.72 -4.92
N LEU A 24 -8.56 3.73 -5.05
CA LEU A 24 -9.51 4.13 -4.00
C LEU A 24 -9.89 2.89 -3.20
N VAL A 25 -9.74 2.94 -1.88
CA VAL A 25 -10.29 1.93 -0.99
C VAL A 25 -11.77 2.22 -0.80
N THR A 26 -12.62 1.36 -1.37
CA THR A 26 -14.09 1.54 -1.35
C THR A 26 -14.74 0.93 -0.11
N ASP A 27 -14.06 -0.02 0.53
CA ASP A 27 -14.51 -0.69 1.75
C ASP A 27 -13.30 -1.31 2.45
N SER A 28 -13.28 -1.29 3.78
CA SER A 28 -12.21 -1.90 4.58
C SER A 28 -12.70 -2.47 5.90
N ASN A 29 -12.06 -3.55 6.34
CA ASN A 29 -12.26 -4.14 7.66
C ASN A 29 -10.90 -4.54 8.26
N LEU A 30 -10.46 -3.76 9.23
CA LEU A 30 -9.21 -3.93 9.99
C LEU A 30 -9.56 -4.52 11.36
N ASN A 31 -9.49 -5.84 11.52
CA ASN A 31 -9.97 -6.52 12.72
C ASN A 31 -9.07 -6.36 13.96
N PHE A 32 -7.95 -5.66 13.84
CA PHE A 32 -6.99 -5.41 14.92
C PHE A 32 -7.15 -4.03 15.58
N ILE A 33 -8.12 -3.22 15.13
CA ILE A 33 -8.46 -1.90 15.67
C ILE A 33 -9.98 -1.80 15.95
N LYS A 34 -10.41 -0.75 16.65
CA LYS A 34 -11.82 -0.53 16.99
C LYS A 34 -12.61 0.02 15.81
N GLU A 35 -12.12 1.11 15.21
CA GLU A 35 -12.73 1.72 14.03
C GLU A 35 -12.21 0.98 12.79
N LYS A 36 -12.92 -0.08 12.41
CA LYS A 36 -12.41 -1.06 11.43
C LYS A 36 -12.39 -0.56 10.00
N ASP A 37 -13.08 0.53 9.71
CA ASP A 37 -13.24 1.13 8.39
C ASP A 37 -12.29 2.31 8.15
N GLU A 38 -11.23 2.47 8.96
CA GLU A 38 -10.25 3.57 8.85
C GLU A 38 -9.60 3.72 7.46
N TRP A 39 -9.56 2.67 6.65
CA TRP A 39 -9.06 2.76 5.27
C TRP A 39 -10.16 3.11 4.27
N THR A 40 -11.44 3.10 4.62
CA THR A 40 -12.52 3.41 3.68
C THR A 40 -12.46 4.88 3.28
N ASN A 41 -12.59 5.14 1.97
CA ASN A 41 -12.41 6.46 1.33
C ASN A 41 -10.97 7.01 1.36
N THR A 42 -9.97 6.23 1.75
CA THR A 42 -8.56 6.58 1.56
C THR A 42 -8.10 6.21 0.15
N THR A 43 -6.91 6.68 -0.24
CA THR A 43 -6.32 6.34 -1.55
C THR A 43 -4.88 5.87 -1.41
N VAL A 44 -4.51 4.89 -2.22
CA VAL A 44 -3.15 4.37 -2.33
C VAL A 44 -2.56 4.80 -3.65
N HIS A 45 -1.41 5.47 -3.59
CA HIS A 45 -0.75 6.11 -4.73
C HIS A 45 0.61 5.48 -4.94
N PHE A 46 0.87 5.08 -6.17
CA PHE A 46 2.20 4.72 -6.65
C PHE A 46 2.58 5.70 -7.75
N GLU A 47 3.61 6.48 -7.50
CA GLU A 47 4.21 7.38 -8.49
C GLU A 47 5.58 6.84 -8.89
N ILE A 48 5.78 6.67 -10.19
CA ILE A 48 6.94 6.05 -10.79
C ILE A 48 7.65 7.13 -11.60
N SER A 49 8.94 7.30 -11.33
CA SER A 49 9.77 8.23 -12.06
C SER A 49 11.16 7.65 -12.30
N LYS A 50 11.81 8.13 -13.36
CA LYS A 50 13.21 7.79 -13.62
C LYS A 50 14.11 8.72 -12.81
N GLN A 51 15.07 8.15 -12.11
CA GLN A 51 16.13 8.86 -11.40
C GLN A 51 17.49 8.37 -11.91
N ASP A 52 18.06 9.09 -12.88
CA ASP A 52 19.28 8.71 -13.60
C ASP A 52 19.20 7.30 -14.22
N THR A 53 19.96 6.34 -13.70
CA THR A 53 19.95 4.93 -14.13
C THR A 53 18.95 4.07 -13.36
N ASN A 54 18.29 4.63 -12.35
CA ASN A 54 17.40 3.92 -11.45
C ASN A 54 15.94 4.32 -11.68
N THR A 55 15.03 3.53 -11.13
CA THR A 55 13.60 3.86 -11.03
C THR A 55 13.28 4.22 -9.59
N GLN A 56 12.66 5.38 -9.38
CA GLN A 56 12.12 5.80 -8.09
C GLN A 56 10.63 5.50 -8.05
N ILE A 57 10.21 4.82 -6.97
CA ILE A 57 8.81 4.57 -6.65
C ILE A 57 8.49 5.33 -5.37
N ASN A 58 7.60 6.32 -5.47
CA ASN A 58 7.03 6.99 -4.31
C ASN A 58 5.69 6.35 -3.99
N PHE A 59 5.63 5.68 -2.84
CA PHE A 59 4.41 5.09 -2.32
C PHE A 59 3.79 6.01 -1.28
N THR A 60 2.50 6.31 -1.42
CA THR A 60 1.74 7.09 -0.43
C THR A 60 0.38 6.45 -0.19
N HIS A 61 0.05 6.22 1.09
CA HIS A 61 -1.32 5.93 1.50
C HIS A 61 -1.95 7.22 2.05
N VAL A 62 -2.68 7.94 1.20
CA VAL A 62 -3.34 9.20 1.57
C VAL A 62 -4.53 8.90 2.46
N GLY A 63 -4.50 9.40 3.70
CA GLY A 63 -5.49 9.10 4.75
C GLY A 63 -4.91 8.29 5.90
N LEU A 64 -3.75 7.65 5.70
CA LEU A 64 -3.00 6.99 6.78
C LEU A 64 -2.17 8.05 7.54
N VAL A 65 -2.80 8.70 8.51
CA VAL A 65 -2.22 9.81 9.31
C VAL A 65 -2.04 9.41 10.78
N PRO A 66 -1.17 10.07 11.57
CA PRO A 66 -0.90 9.68 12.96
C PRO A 66 -2.12 9.61 13.89
N GLU A 67 -3.21 10.29 13.53
CA GLU A 67 -4.45 10.35 14.29
C GLU A 67 -5.32 9.10 14.16
N VAL A 68 -5.11 8.24 13.16
CA VAL A 68 -5.86 6.98 13.00
C VAL A 68 -5.23 5.86 13.83
N GLU A 69 -6.05 4.99 14.42
CA GLU A 69 -5.63 3.92 15.33
C GLU A 69 -4.64 2.96 14.65
N CYS A 70 -4.87 2.66 13.37
CA CYS A 70 -4.04 1.72 12.62
C CYS A 70 -2.66 2.29 12.25
N TYR A 71 -2.42 3.60 12.40
CA TYR A 71 -1.27 4.30 11.81
C TYR A 71 0.06 3.56 12.00
N THR A 72 0.37 3.18 13.24
CA THR A 72 1.64 2.55 13.58
C THR A 72 1.80 1.18 12.91
N ASP A 73 0.78 0.34 12.97
CA ASP A 73 0.87 -1.04 12.46
C ASP A 73 0.69 -1.10 10.95
N CYS A 74 -0.20 -0.27 10.39
CA CYS A 74 -0.35 -0.07 8.96
C CYS A 74 0.93 0.48 8.33
N THR A 75 1.62 1.43 8.97
CA THR A 75 2.92 1.96 8.49
C THR A 75 3.98 0.86 8.49
N LYS A 76 4.09 0.06 9.55
CA LYS A 76 5.01 -1.09 9.60
C LYS A 76 4.70 -2.13 8.51
N GLY A 77 3.42 -2.40 8.28
CA GLY A 77 2.96 -3.29 7.21
C GLY A 77 3.39 -2.79 5.84
N TRP A 78 3.14 -1.50 5.55
CA TRP A 78 3.58 -0.88 4.30
C TRP A 78 5.10 -0.87 4.14
N ASP A 79 5.85 -0.57 5.21
CA ASP A 79 7.32 -0.63 5.16
C ASP A 79 7.82 -2.04 4.82
N TYR A 80 7.23 -3.07 5.43
CA TYR A 80 7.56 -4.45 5.11
C TYR A 80 7.28 -4.80 3.64
N PHE A 81 6.12 -4.44 3.11
CA PHE A 81 5.74 -4.78 1.73
C PHE A 81 6.47 -3.93 0.69
N ILE A 82 6.56 -2.62 0.88
CA ILE A 82 7.13 -1.70 -0.12
C ILE A 82 8.66 -1.72 -0.09
N LYS A 83 9.26 -1.49 1.08
CA LYS A 83 10.73 -1.41 1.21
C LYS A 83 11.38 -2.79 1.24
N GLY A 84 10.65 -3.82 1.69
CA GLY A 84 11.14 -5.19 1.75
C GLY A 84 10.74 -6.02 0.52
N SER A 85 9.47 -6.42 0.46
CA SER A 85 8.98 -7.42 -0.51
C SER A 85 9.06 -6.94 -1.95
N LEU A 86 8.44 -5.79 -2.27
CA LEU A 86 8.40 -5.23 -3.61
C LEU A 86 9.78 -4.87 -4.11
N PHE A 87 10.62 -4.27 -3.25
CA PHE A 87 12.01 -3.97 -3.61
C PHE A 87 12.76 -5.23 -4.07
N LYS A 88 12.72 -6.31 -3.27
CA LYS A 88 13.36 -7.59 -3.64
C LYS A 88 12.75 -8.21 -4.89
N LEU A 89 11.44 -8.15 -5.06
CA LEU A 89 10.78 -8.62 -6.27
C LEU A 89 11.34 -7.89 -7.52
N LEU A 90 11.48 -6.57 -7.44
CA LEU A 90 11.98 -5.75 -8.56
C LEU A 90 13.47 -5.94 -8.84
N THR A 91 14.30 -6.19 -7.83
CA THR A 91 15.77 -6.28 -7.98
C THR A 91 16.29 -7.71 -8.13
N GLU A 92 15.61 -8.69 -7.53
CA GLU A 92 16.05 -10.09 -7.44
C GLU A 92 15.05 -11.06 -8.11
N GLY A 93 13.87 -10.58 -8.50
CA GLY A 93 12.79 -11.42 -9.05
C GLY A 93 12.07 -12.26 -8.00
N LYS A 94 12.26 -11.99 -6.70
CA LYS A 94 11.64 -12.71 -5.57
C LYS A 94 11.25 -11.79 -4.40
N GLY A 95 9.98 -11.75 -3.99
CA GLY A 95 9.42 -11.05 -2.83
C GLY A 95 9.22 -11.93 -1.58
N THR A 96 8.51 -11.38 -0.58
CA THR A 96 8.12 -12.06 0.67
C THR A 96 6.82 -11.52 1.30
N PRO A 97 5.91 -12.34 1.87
CA PRO A 97 5.84 -13.79 1.81
C PRO A 97 5.10 -14.22 0.53
N GLY A 98 5.85 -14.70 -0.47
CA GLY A 98 5.32 -14.96 -1.82
C GLY A 98 6.21 -14.32 -2.87
N LEU A 99 6.02 -14.71 -4.14
CA LEU A 99 6.91 -14.43 -5.27
C LEU A 99 7.47 -13.02 -5.34
#